data_AF-R7ACH7-F1
#
_entry.id   AF-R7ACH7-F1
#
_cell.length_a   1.000
_cell.length_b   1.000
_cell.length_c   1.000
_cell.angle_alpha   90.00
_cell.angle_beta   90.00
_cell.angle_gamma   90.00
#
_symmetry.space_group_name_H-M   'P 1'
#
loop_
_entity.id
_entity.type
_entity.pdbx_description
1 polymer ?
#
loop_
_entity_poly.entity_id
_entity_poly.type
_entity_poly.pdbx_seq_one_letter_code
_entity_poly.pdbx_strand_id
1 'polypeptide(L)'
;MPIPLLIFLIFLVLVILRYIFWPNLNDTSKATIESNKFVMDTDGTRVLVNSGTIYQFMESLQLIENTSNIDTLKSRIDFTKKLFKRIKIAYMNDQRGYMAASSKAKSMIKRAYPKYYSSYVMNSLMNQDETYLSNFYSENVVRCFEEYKEKMILEISKLKTTPAKQKRIENVKSCYKTCCETLSFDECNIHMENLKELYEIFLLIYEESN
;
A
#
# COMPACT_ATOMS: atom_id res chain seq x y z
N MET A 1 -71.78 -2.38 -11.19
CA MET A 1 -70.64 -3.27 -11.51
C MET A 1 -70.62 -4.41 -10.53
N PRO A 2 -70.51 -5.68 -10.96
CA PRO A 2 -70.52 -6.81 -10.05
C PRO A 2 -69.24 -6.75 -9.20
N ILE A 3 -69.39 -6.87 -7.88
CA ILE A 3 -68.32 -6.80 -6.85
C ILE A 3 -67.04 -7.58 -7.22
N PRO A 4 -67.09 -8.76 -7.89
CA PRO A 4 -65.88 -9.49 -8.32
C PRO A 4 -65.00 -8.71 -9.30
N LEU A 5 -65.60 -7.90 -10.18
CA LEU A 5 -64.89 -7.13 -11.20
C LEU A 5 -64.09 -5.97 -10.59
N LEU A 6 -64.60 -5.39 -9.51
CA LEU A 6 -63.91 -4.35 -8.75
C LEU A 6 -62.69 -4.93 -8.01
N ILE A 7 -62.85 -6.10 -7.40
CA ILE A 7 -61.75 -6.80 -6.71
C ILE A 7 -60.64 -7.18 -7.70
N PHE A 8 -61.02 -7.67 -8.89
CA PHE A 8 -60.06 -8.00 -9.94
C PHE A 8 -59.28 -6.78 -10.44
N LEU A 9 -59.96 -5.64 -10.63
CA LEU A 9 -59.31 -4.38 -11.03
C LEU A 9 -58.33 -3.86 -9.95
N ILE A 10 -58.70 -3.95 -8.68
CA ILE A 10 -57.81 -3.55 -7.57
C ILE A 10 -56.56 -4.45 -7.56
N PHE A 11 -56.74 -5.77 -7.74
CA PHE A 11 -55.62 -6.70 -7.77
C PHE A 11 -54.69 -6.45 -8.97
N LEU A 12 -55.26 -6.16 -10.14
CA LEU A 12 -54.50 -5.82 -11.34
C LEU A 12 -53.65 -4.55 -11.14
N VAL A 13 -54.23 -3.51 -10.55
CA VAL A 13 -53.52 -2.25 -10.25
C VAL A 13 -52.38 -2.49 -9.26
N LEU A 14 -52.58 -3.32 -8.23
CA LEU A 14 -51.53 -3.66 -7.27
C LEU A 14 -50.38 -4.45 -7.91
N VAL A 15 -50.68 -5.36 -8.84
CA VAL A 15 -49.65 -6.12 -9.58
C VAL A 15 -48.85 -5.19 -10.50
N ILE A 16 -49.51 -4.27 -11.20
CA ILE A 16 -48.84 -3.29 -12.07
C ILE A 16 -47.98 -2.34 -11.23
N LEU A 17 -48.50 -1.82 -10.11
CA LEU A 17 -47.74 -0.96 -9.20
C LEU A 17 -46.51 -1.69 -8.64
N ARG A 18 -46.63 -2.97 -8.29
CA ARG A 18 -45.47 -3.79 -7.87
C ARG A 18 -44.43 -3.92 -8.97
N TYR A 19 -44.84 -4.09 -10.23
CA TYR A 19 -43.92 -4.21 -11.36
C TYR A 19 -43.23 -2.89 -11.73
N ILE A 20 -43.92 -1.76 -11.57
CA ILE A 20 -43.39 -0.42 -11.87
C ILE A 20 -42.49 0.09 -10.75
N PHE A 21 -42.91 -0.04 -9.48
CA PHE A 21 -42.16 0.48 -8.33
C PHE A 21 -41.08 -0.47 -7.80
N TRP A 22 -41.11 -1.75 -8.16
CA TRP A 22 -40.12 -2.73 -7.73
C TRP A 22 -39.42 -3.35 -8.94
N PRO A 23 -38.60 -2.58 -9.68
CA PRO A 23 -37.77 -3.16 -10.71
C PRO A 23 -36.89 -4.24 -10.08
N ASN A 24 -36.83 -5.37 -10.78
CA ASN A 24 -36.13 -6.59 -10.45
C ASN A 24 -34.89 -6.35 -9.55
N LEU A 25 -34.95 -6.75 -8.27
CA LEU A 25 -33.77 -6.79 -7.38
C LEU A 25 -32.62 -7.64 -7.98
N ASN A 26 -32.93 -8.46 -8.99
CA ASN A 26 -31.94 -9.17 -9.77
C ASN A 26 -31.02 -8.28 -10.61
N ASP A 27 -31.43 -7.08 -11.04
CA ASP A 27 -30.58 -6.22 -11.88
C ASP A 27 -29.46 -5.57 -11.07
N THR A 28 -29.70 -5.27 -9.79
CA THR A 28 -28.64 -4.81 -8.87
C THR A 28 -27.66 -5.95 -8.56
N SER A 29 -28.16 -7.19 -8.40
CA SER A 29 -27.29 -8.36 -8.21
C SER A 29 -26.48 -8.70 -9.47
N LYS A 30 -27.06 -8.61 -10.67
CA LYS A 30 -26.38 -8.82 -11.95
C LYS A 30 -25.35 -7.72 -12.23
N ALA A 31 -25.65 -6.46 -11.92
CA ALA A 31 -24.67 -5.38 -12.00
C ALA A 31 -23.52 -5.57 -10.99
N THR A 32 -23.80 -6.13 -9.81
CA THR A 32 -22.76 -6.46 -8.83
C THR A 32 -21.93 -7.67 -9.28
N ILE A 33 -22.54 -8.66 -9.95
CA ILE A 33 -21.87 -9.84 -10.50
C ILE A 33 -21.02 -9.47 -11.74
N GLU A 34 -21.49 -8.57 -12.61
CA GLU A 34 -20.71 -8.05 -13.75
C GLU A 34 -19.52 -7.17 -13.32
N SER A 35 -19.59 -6.54 -12.14
CA SER A 35 -18.46 -5.77 -11.60
C SER A 35 -17.30 -6.62 -11.07
N ASN A 36 -17.50 -7.94 -10.94
CA ASN A 36 -16.46 -8.89 -10.55
C ASN A 36 -15.88 -9.62 -11.76
N LYS A 37 -15.49 -8.89 -12.82
CA LYS A 37 -14.68 -9.46 -13.89
C LYS A 37 -13.35 -9.94 -13.30
N PHE A 38 -13.23 -11.24 -13.14
CA PHE A 38 -11.98 -11.89 -12.76
C PHE A 38 -10.97 -11.64 -13.88
N VAL A 39 -9.85 -11.00 -13.55
CA VAL A 39 -8.74 -10.79 -14.46
C VAL A 39 -7.72 -11.90 -14.23
N MET A 40 -7.28 -12.61 -15.26
CA MET A 40 -6.26 -13.66 -15.09
C MET A 40 -4.87 -13.03 -14.96
N ASP A 41 -4.11 -13.39 -13.92
CA ASP A 41 -2.67 -13.13 -13.82
C ASP A 41 -1.91 -14.01 -14.85
N THR A 42 -0.65 -13.70 -15.07
CA THR A 42 0.31 -14.41 -15.93
C THR A 42 0.44 -15.91 -15.65
N ASP A 43 0.04 -16.36 -14.46
CA ASP A 43 0.03 -17.77 -14.03
C ASP A 43 -1.37 -18.43 -14.10
N GLY A 44 -2.37 -17.73 -14.63
CA GLY A 44 -3.75 -18.21 -14.73
C GLY A 44 -4.61 -17.96 -13.48
N THR A 45 -4.10 -17.25 -12.46
CA THR A 45 -4.86 -16.97 -11.23
C THR A 45 -5.85 -15.84 -11.43
N ARG A 46 -7.11 -16.02 -11.00
CA ARG A 46 -8.14 -14.97 -11.04
C ARG A 46 -7.84 -13.87 -10.02
N VAL A 47 -7.42 -12.70 -10.50
CA VAL A 47 -7.23 -11.46 -9.74
C VAL A 47 -8.48 -10.60 -9.84
N LEU A 48 -9.19 -10.45 -8.73
CA LEU A 48 -10.21 -9.43 -8.55
C LEU A 48 -9.59 -8.26 -7.78
N VAL A 49 -9.38 -7.12 -8.43
CA VAL A 49 -8.97 -5.90 -7.72
C VAL A 49 -10.22 -5.11 -7.37
N ASN A 50 -10.60 -5.20 -6.10
CA ASN A 50 -11.68 -4.40 -5.53
C ASN A 50 -11.11 -3.17 -4.82
N SER A 51 -12.00 -2.30 -4.33
CA SER A 51 -11.60 -1.11 -3.56
C SER A 51 -10.78 -1.44 -2.31
N GLY A 52 -10.92 -2.65 -1.75
CA GLY A 52 -10.15 -3.13 -0.60
C GLY A 52 -8.69 -3.38 -0.94
N THR A 53 -8.39 -4.00 -2.08
CA THR A 53 -7.00 -4.20 -2.54
C THR A 53 -6.28 -2.87 -2.78
N ILE A 54 -6.96 -1.92 -3.42
CA ILE A 54 -6.42 -0.57 -3.63
C ILE A 54 -6.22 0.13 -2.29
N TYR A 55 -7.19 0.04 -1.37
CA TYR A 55 -7.06 0.58 -0.02
C TYR A 55 -5.85 0.01 0.73
N GLN A 56 -5.63 -1.31 0.67
CA GLN A 56 -4.49 -1.96 1.32
C GLN A 56 -3.15 -1.47 0.76
N PHE A 57 -3.07 -1.26 -0.57
CA PHE A 57 -1.87 -0.69 -1.18
C PHE A 57 -1.63 0.74 -0.66
N MET A 58 -2.66 1.57 -0.66
CA MET A 58 -2.62 2.94 -0.15
C MET A 58 -2.20 3.01 1.32
N GLU A 59 -2.76 2.14 2.16
CA GLU A 59 -2.42 2.01 3.57
C GLU A 59 -0.99 1.51 3.76
N SER A 60 -0.53 0.56 2.94
CA SER A 60 0.83 0.02 3.06
C SER A 60 1.91 1.07 2.77
N LEU A 61 1.67 1.97 1.82
CA LEU A 61 2.57 3.10 1.54
C LEU A 61 2.67 4.04 2.74
N GLN A 62 1.55 4.36 3.37
CA GLN A 62 1.54 5.14 4.61
C GLN A 62 2.33 4.45 5.72
N LEU A 63 2.19 3.13 5.82
CA LEU A 63 2.90 2.35 6.83
C LEU A 63 4.41 2.29 6.55
N ILE A 64 4.84 2.28 5.28
CA ILE A 64 6.24 2.35 4.87
C ILE A 64 6.90 3.64 5.41
N GLU A 65 6.26 4.79 5.21
CA GLU A 65 6.77 6.10 5.67
C GLU A 65 6.96 6.19 7.19
N ASN A 66 6.22 5.39 7.95
CA ASN A 66 6.24 5.42 9.41
C ASN A 66 6.95 4.22 10.04
N THR A 67 7.55 3.33 9.24
CA THR A 67 8.27 2.16 9.75
C THR A 67 9.74 2.50 9.94
N SER A 68 10.27 2.24 11.14
CA SER A 68 11.67 2.45 11.54
C SER A 68 12.44 1.14 11.80
N ASN A 69 11.78 0.00 11.64
CA ASN A 69 12.40 -1.32 11.73
C ASN A 69 12.60 -1.90 10.33
N ILE A 70 13.85 -2.21 9.96
CA ILE A 70 14.20 -2.64 8.60
C ILE A 70 13.54 -3.95 8.17
N ASP A 71 13.43 -4.95 9.04
CA ASP A 71 12.79 -6.23 8.70
C ASP A 71 11.29 -6.05 8.39
N THR A 72 10.63 -5.23 9.21
CA THR A 72 9.22 -4.86 9.02
C THR A 72 9.07 -4.04 7.73
N LEU A 73 9.95 -3.08 7.49
CA LEU A 73 9.93 -2.24 6.30
C LEU A 73 10.09 -3.08 5.02
N LYS A 74 11.07 -3.98 5.00
CA LYS A 74 11.29 -4.92 3.89
C LYS A 74 10.05 -5.75 3.60
N SER A 75 9.43 -6.34 4.62
CA SER A 75 8.20 -7.11 4.47
C SER A 75 7.05 -6.27 3.88
N ARG A 76 6.91 -5.01 4.33
CA ARG A 76 5.91 -4.07 3.79
C ARG A 76 6.19 -3.69 2.33
N ILE A 77 7.45 -3.45 1.96
CA ILE A 77 7.86 -3.15 0.58
C ILE A 77 7.52 -4.34 -0.32
N ASP A 78 7.91 -5.56 0.07
CA ASP A 78 7.64 -6.78 -0.71
C ASP A 78 6.14 -7.01 -0.91
N PHE A 79 5.34 -6.79 0.14
CA PHE A 79 3.88 -6.85 0.08
C PHE A 79 3.32 -5.79 -0.88
N THR A 80 3.82 -4.56 -0.78
CA THR A 80 3.36 -3.43 -1.60
C THR A 80 3.72 -3.62 -3.08
N LYS A 81 4.91 -4.12 -3.40
CA LYS A 81 5.33 -4.49 -4.77
C LYS A 81 4.37 -5.54 -5.37
N LYS A 82 3.98 -6.56 -4.59
CA LYS A 82 3.01 -7.58 -5.03
C LYS A 82 1.61 -7.00 -5.28
N LEU A 83 1.14 -6.11 -4.40
CA LEU A 83 -0.14 -5.43 -4.59
C LEU A 83 -0.14 -4.55 -5.83
N PHE A 84 0.93 -3.78 -6.05
CA PHE A 84 1.05 -2.90 -7.21
C PHE A 84 0.95 -3.67 -8.54
N LYS A 85 1.64 -4.81 -8.67
CA LYS A 85 1.56 -5.67 -9.86
C LYS A 85 0.11 -6.09 -10.15
N ARG A 86 -0.63 -6.52 -9.13
CA ARG A 86 -2.05 -6.91 -9.25
C ARG A 86 -2.94 -5.75 -9.67
N ILE A 87 -2.71 -4.58 -9.09
CA ILE A 87 -3.45 -3.35 -9.40
C ILE A 87 -3.20 -2.92 -10.86
N LYS A 88 -1.95 -2.96 -11.32
CA LYS A 88 -1.56 -2.63 -12.71
C LYS A 88 -2.25 -3.55 -13.71
N ILE A 89 -2.27 -4.85 -13.44
CA ILE A 89 -2.97 -5.84 -14.27
C ILE A 89 -4.47 -5.51 -14.33
N ALA A 90 -5.12 -5.20 -13.21
CA ALA A 90 -6.54 -4.85 -13.22
C ALA A 90 -6.84 -3.54 -13.95
N TYR A 91 -5.98 -2.53 -13.81
CA TYR A 91 -6.09 -1.27 -14.56
C TYR A 91 -6.06 -1.49 -16.07
N MET A 92 -5.12 -2.32 -16.56
CA MET A 92 -4.99 -2.64 -17.99
C MET A 92 -6.19 -3.40 -18.54
N ASN A 93 -6.90 -4.17 -17.71
CA ASN A 93 -8.02 -5.02 -18.15
C ASN A 93 -9.39 -4.35 -18.03
N ASP A 94 -9.63 -3.56 -16.97
CA ASP A 94 -10.87 -2.82 -16.77
C ASP A 94 -10.60 -1.45 -16.14
N GLN A 95 -10.25 -0.49 -16.99
CA GLN A 95 -9.97 0.88 -16.58
C GLN A 95 -11.16 1.53 -15.87
N ARG A 96 -12.41 1.29 -16.32
CA ARG A 96 -13.59 1.93 -15.75
C ARG A 96 -13.90 1.37 -14.35
N GLY A 97 -13.88 0.04 -14.20
CA GLY A 97 -14.05 -0.62 -12.92
C GLY A 97 -12.97 -0.22 -11.92
N TYR A 98 -11.71 -0.14 -12.37
CA TYR A 98 -10.60 0.38 -11.58
C TYR A 98 -10.85 1.80 -11.08
N MET A 99 -11.27 2.74 -11.94
CA MET A 99 -11.49 4.14 -11.54
C MET A 99 -12.59 4.26 -10.46
N ALA A 100 -13.64 3.44 -10.56
CA ALA A 100 -14.69 3.37 -9.55
C ALA A 100 -14.17 2.81 -8.22
N ALA A 101 -13.42 1.70 -8.26
CA ALA A 101 -12.81 1.07 -7.09
C ALA A 101 -11.80 2.00 -6.40
N SER A 102 -10.98 2.70 -7.19
CA SER A 102 -9.99 3.68 -6.73
C SER A 102 -10.66 4.87 -6.02
N SER A 103 -11.73 5.41 -6.59
CA SER A 103 -12.49 6.50 -5.97
C SER A 103 -13.06 6.09 -4.60
N LYS A 104 -13.55 4.85 -4.49
CA LYS A 104 -14.02 4.29 -3.22
C LYS A 104 -12.88 4.10 -2.22
N ALA A 105 -11.76 3.51 -2.63
CA ALA A 105 -10.58 3.33 -1.78
C ALA A 105 -10.05 4.67 -1.24
N LYS A 106 -10.03 5.70 -2.09
CA LYS A 106 -9.67 7.08 -1.71
C LYS A 106 -10.57 7.66 -0.62
N SER A 107 -11.87 7.40 -0.69
CA SER A 107 -12.80 7.81 0.38
C SER A 107 -12.53 7.06 1.70
N MET A 108 -12.13 5.78 1.62
CA MET A 108 -11.83 4.95 2.78
C MET A 108 -10.55 5.41 3.47
N ILE A 109 -9.46 5.62 2.72
CA ILE A 109 -8.18 6.08 3.30
C ILE A 109 -8.31 7.47 3.92
N LYS A 110 -9.05 8.39 3.27
CA LYS A 110 -9.29 9.74 3.82
C LYS A 110 -10.00 9.69 5.17
N ARG A 111 -10.89 8.71 5.36
CA ARG A 111 -11.61 8.52 6.62
C ARG A 111 -10.71 7.94 7.71
N ALA A 112 -9.87 6.96 7.36
CA ALA A 112 -8.96 6.32 8.31
C ALA A 112 -7.78 7.23 8.71
N TYR A 113 -7.26 8.01 7.76
CA TYR A 113 -6.05 8.84 7.92
C TYR A 113 -6.30 10.31 7.53
N PRO A 114 -7.19 11.03 8.22
CA PRO A 114 -7.61 12.38 7.83
C PRO A 114 -6.49 13.43 7.90
N LYS A 115 -5.49 13.25 8.78
CA LYS A 115 -4.37 14.18 8.98
C LYS A 115 -3.21 13.99 7.98
N TYR A 116 -3.08 12.81 7.40
CA TYR A 116 -1.97 12.43 6.51
C TYR A 116 -2.31 12.57 5.03
N TYR A 117 -3.57 12.89 4.72
CA TYR A 117 -4.10 12.96 3.37
C TYR A 117 -3.48 14.10 2.51
N SER A 118 -2.59 14.95 3.06
CA SER A 118 -2.27 16.25 2.47
C SER A 118 -0.84 16.49 1.97
N SER A 119 0.11 15.55 1.90
CA SER A 119 1.47 15.97 1.45
C SER A 119 2.13 15.30 0.25
N TYR A 120 1.74 14.12 -0.28
CA TYR A 120 2.44 13.69 -1.52
C TYR A 120 1.77 12.64 -2.44
N VAL A 121 0.95 11.69 -1.97
CA VAL A 121 0.97 10.38 -2.64
C VAL A 121 -0.23 10.05 -3.56
N MET A 122 -1.48 10.42 -3.28
CA MET A 122 -2.57 9.61 -3.90
C MET A 122 -3.04 9.97 -5.31
N ASN A 123 -2.97 11.23 -5.74
CA ASN A 123 -3.32 11.60 -7.12
C ASN A 123 -2.16 11.32 -8.10
N SER A 124 -0.93 11.24 -7.60
CA SER A 124 0.28 11.01 -8.40
C SER A 124 0.56 9.50 -8.53
N LEU A 125 0.47 8.72 -7.45
CA LEU A 125 0.86 7.30 -7.46
C LEU A 125 0.06 6.39 -8.39
N MET A 126 -1.23 6.66 -8.58
CA MET A 126 -2.07 5.83 -9.44
C MET A 126 -1.78 6.03 -10.94
N ASN A 127 -0.94 7.04 -11.25
CA ASN A 127 -0.41 7.35 -12.58
C ASN A 127 1.12 7.14 -12.67
N GLN A 128 1.78 6.68 -11.59
CA GLN A 128 3.24 6.58 -11.53
C GLN A 128 3.76 5.27 -12.12
N ASP A 129 4.96 5.35 -12.72
CA ASP A 129 5.70 4.20 -13.20
C ASP A 129 6.33 3.41 -12.03
N GLU A 130 6.93 2.26 -12.36
CA GLU A 130 7.63 1.41 -11.37
C GLU A 130 8.87 2.10 -10.79
N THR A 131 9.49 3.02 -11.53
CA THR A 131 10.67 3.81 -11.13
C THR A 131 10.36 4.74 -9.96
N TYR A 132 9.22 5.43 -9.96
CA TYR A 132 8.83 6.30 -8.85
C TYR A 132 8.60 5.52 -7.55
N LEU A 133 7.92 4.37 -7.65
CA LEU A 133 7.70 3.50 -6.49
C LEU A 133 9.02 2.92 -5.98
N SER A 134 9.89 2.50 -6.90
CA SER A 134 11.24 2.06 -6.59
C SER A 134 12.04 3.13 -5.84
N ASN A 135 12.00 4.38 -6.31
CA ASN A 135 12.60 5.52 -5.63
C ASN A 135 12.01 5.74 -4.23
N PHE A 136 10.69 5.73 -4.10
CA PHE A 136 9.99 5.87 -2.81
C PHE A 136 10.37 4.79 -1.80
N TYR A 137 10.46 3.53 -2.24
CA TYR A 137 10.91 2.44 -1.37
C TYR A 137 12.36 2.63 -0.94
N SER A 138 13.22 3.01 -1.88
CA SER A 138 14.65 3.21 -1.64
C SER A 138 14.91 4.34 -0.66
N GLU A 139 14.23 5.48 -0.83
CA GLU A 139 14.28 6.61 0.09
C GLU A 139 13.88 6.22 1.52
N ASN A 140 12.82 5.41 1.65
CA ASN A 140 12.38 4.94 2.96
C ASN A 140 13.33 3.93 3.62
N VAL A 141 14.08 3.15 2.84
CA VAL A 141 15.14 2.28 3.37
C VAL A 141 16.30 3.13 3.92
N VAL A 142 16.70 4.19 3.22
CA VAL A 142 17.74 5.12 3.67
C VAL A 142 17.29 5.84 4.96
N ARG A 143 16.07 6.41 4.97
CA ARG A 143 15.48 7.05 6.16
C ARG A 143 15.45 6.10 7.37
N CYS A 144 15.02 4.85 7.16
CA CYS A 144 14.96 3.85 8.21
C CYS A 144 16.35 3.56 8.81
N PHE A 145 17.40 3.52 7.98
CA PHE A 145 18.76 3.34 8.46
C PHE A 145 19.26 4.56 9.23
N GLU A 146 18.98 5.77 8.74
CA GLU A 146 19.36 7.02 9.39
C GLU A 146 18.80 7.12 10.81
N GLU A 147 17.49 6.89 10.98
CA GLU A 147 16.83 6.88 12.29
C GLU A 147 17.43 5.82 13.23
N TYR A 148 17.70 4.62 12.69
CA TYR A 148 18.31 3.54 13.46
C TYR A 148 19.74 3.86 13.90
N LYS A 149 20.55 4.44 12.99
CA LYS A 149 21.92 4.89 13.25
C LYS A 149 21.94 5.91 14.39
N GLU A 150 21.11 6.95 14.32
CA GLU A 150 21.05 8.00 15.36
C GLU A 150 20.69 7.42 16.73
N LYS A 151 19.68 6.54 16.76
CA LYS A 151 19.31 5.83 17.98
C LYS A 151 20.47 5.02 18.55
N MET A 152 21.21 4.29 17.71
CA MET A 152 22.34 3.48 18.15
C MET A 152 23.52 4.32 18.64
N ILE A 153 23.82 5.47 18.00
CA ILE A 153 24.84 6.42 18.49
C ILE A 153 24.50 6.87 19.93
N LEU A 154 23.25 7.25 20.18
CA LEU A 154 22.78 7.65 21.51
C LEU A 154 22.79 6.50 22.53
N GLU A 155 22.54 5.26 22.11
CA GLU A 155 22.65 4.09 22.98
C GLU A 155 24.11 3.76 23.30
N ILE A 156 25.01 3.81 22.31
CA ILE A 156 26.44 3.52 22.46
C ILE A 156 27.11 4.51 23.41
N SER A 157 26.80 5.80 23.32
CA SER A 157 27.38 6.83 24.19
C SER A 157 27.04 6.65 25.67
N LYS A 158 25.92 5.98 25.98
CA LYS A 158 25.47 5.68 27.35
C LYS A 158 26.08 4.41 27.93
N LEU A 159 26.69 3.55 27.10
CA LEU A 159 27.25 2.27 27.54
C LEU A 159 28.64 2.45 28.15
N LYS A 160 28.87 1.78 29.29
CA LYS A 160 30.14 1.86 30.03
C LYS A 160 31.19 0.86 29.56
N THR A 161 30.76 -0.29 29.05
CA THR A 161 31.65 -1.43 28.80
C THR A 161 31.89 -1.63 27.30
N THR A 162 33.15 -1.84 26.93
CA THR A 162 33.57 -2.11 25.54
C THR A 162 32.80 -3.28 24.89
N PRO A 163 32.56 -4.42 25.56
CA PRO A 163 31.80 -5.52 24.94
C PRO A 163 30.35 -5.14 24.58
N ALA A 164 29.68 -4.34 25.41
CA ALA A 164 28.32 -3.89 25.12
C ALA A 164 28.28 -2.89 23.96
N LYS A 165 29.27 -1.98 23.87
CA LYS A 165 29.43 -1.07 22.73
C LYS A 165 29.65 -1.85 21.43
N GLN A 166 30.57 -2.81 21.43
CA GLN A 166 30.85 -3.66 20.27
C GLN A 166 29.61 -4.39 19.78
N LYS A 167 28.82 -4.95 20.69
CA LYS A 167 27.56 -5.62 20.32
C LYS A 167 26.59 -4.69 19.58
N ARG A 168 26.50 -3.41 19.98
CA ARG A 168 25.62 -2.43 19.31
C ARG A 168 26.15 -2.05 17.93
N ILE A 169 27.45 -1.95 17.78
CA ILE A 169 28.10 -1.67 16.49
C ILE A 169 27.86 -2.81 15.50
N GLU A 170 27.99 -4.07 15.94
CA GLU A 170 27.65 -5.21 15.10
C GLU A 170 26.17 -5.19 14.68
N ASN A 171 25.26 -4.73 15.55
CA ASN A 171 23.86 -4.56 15.17
C ASN A 171 23.67 -3.46 14.11
N VAL A 172 24.43 -2.36 14.16
CA VAL A 172 24.42 -1.32 13.11
C VAL A 172 24.93 -1.87 11.79
N LYS A 173 26.05 -2.60 11.81
CA LYS A 173 26.62 -3.26 10.64
C LYS A 173 25.65 -4.28 10.02
N SER A 174 24.97 -5.06 10.85
CA SER A 174 23.94 -6.00 10.40
C SER A 174 22.77 -5.29 9.73
N CYS A 175 22.28 -4.20 10.34
CA CYS A 175 21.20 -3.37 9.78
C CYS A 175 21.60 -2.77 8.43
N TYR A 176 22.79 -2.17 8.35
CA TYR A 176 23.37 -1.63 7.12
C TYR A 176 23.40 -2.67 6.00
N LYS A 177 23.88 -3.89 6.29
CA LYS A 177 23.89 -4.99 5.33
C LYS A 177 22.49 -5.32 4.81
N THR A 178 21.49 -5.39 5.69
CA THR A 178 20.10 -5.63 5.29
C THR A 178 19.54 -4.50 4.41
N CYS A 179 19.89 -3.25 4.70
CA CYS A 179 19.55 -2.11 3.84
C CYS A 179 20.21 -2.21 2.46
N CYS A 180 21.50 -2.55 2.39
CA CYS A 180 22.19 -2.76 1.11
C CYS A 180 21.54 -3.88 0.28
N GLU A 181 21.22 -5.01 0.91
CA GLU A 181 20.51 -6.11 0.24
C GLU A 181 19.15 -5.67 -0.29
N THR A 182 18.43 -4.85 0.48
CA THR A 182 17.10 -4.33 0.08
C THR A 182 17.20 -3.33 -1.08
N LEU A 183 18.25 -2.50 -1.13
CA LEU A 183 18.52 -1.53 -2.19
C LEU A 183 19.16 -2.14 -3.45
N SER A 184 19.72 -3.35 -3.37
CA SER A 184 20.50 -3.99 -4.45
C SER A 184 19.70 -4.34 -5.72
N PHE A 185 18.46 -3.86 -5.85
CA PHE A 185 17.51 -4.27 -6.89
C PHE A 185 17.19 -3.21 -7.95
N ASP A 186 17.57 -1.95 -7.77
CA ASP A 186 16.80 -0.84 -8.37
C ASP A 186 17.60 0.17 -9.22
N GLU A 187 18.86 -0.10 -9.59
CA GLU A 187 19.73 0.78 -10.43
C GLU A 187 19.82 2.27 -9.98
N CYS A 188 19.25 2.63 -8.83
CA CYS A 188 19.28 3.95 -8.23
C CYS A 188 20.54 4.12 -7.40
N ASN A 189 21.66 4.40 -8.07
CA ASN A 189 22.97 4.61 -7.44
C ASN A 189 22.93 5.62 -6.29
N ILE A 190 22.08 6.66 -6.39
CA ILE A 190 22.01 7.74 -5.40
C ILE A 190 21.61 7.27 -4.00
N HIS A 191 20.65 6.34 -3.86
CA HIS A 191 20.21 5.87 -2.55
C HIS A 191 21.25 4.95 -1.90
N MET A 192 21.96 4.18 -2.73
CA MET A 192 23.08 3.36 -2.27
C MET A 192 24.26 4.22 -1.82
N GLU A 193 24.54 5.32 -2.52
CA GLU A 193 25.55 6.30 -2.14
C GLU A 193 25.20 6.99 -0.82
N ASN A 194 23.96 7.48 -0.67
CA ASN A 194 23.47 8.07 0.58
C ASN A 194 23.59 7.08 1.76
N LEU A 195 23.22 5.82 1.55
CA LEU A 195 23.33 4.78 2.57
C LEU A 195 24.79 4.54 3.00
N LYS A 196 25.72 4.53 2.04
CA LYS A 196 27.16 4.40 2.31
C LYS A 196 27.68 5.58 3.12
N GLU A 197 27.36 6.80 2.71
CA GLU A 197 27.77 8.02 3.40
C GLU A 197 27.29 8.02 4.85
N LEU A 198 26.03 7.67 5.10
CA LEU A 198 25.49 7.56 6.46
C LEU A 198 26.23 6.52 7.31
N TYR A 199 26.65 5.41 6.72
CA TYR A 199 27.41 4.38 7.42
C TYR A 199 28.86 4.79 7.68
N GLU A 200 29.50 5.47 6.74
CA GLU A 200 30.84 6.05 6.92
C GLU A 200 30.85 7.10 8.05
N ILE A 201 29.85 7.99 8.09
CA ILE A 201 29.65 8.94 9.19
C ILE A 201 29.55 8.20 10.53
N PHE A 202 28.80 7.10 10.58
CA PHE A 202 28.70 6.29 11.80
C PHE A 202 30.06 5.72 12.24
N LEU A 203 30.86 5.21 11.31
CA LEU A 203 32.19 4.68 11.60
C LEU A 203 33.13 5.77 12.13
N LEU A 204 33.13 6.95 11.50
CA LEU A 204 33.96 8.09 11.93
C LEU A 204 33.63 8.52 13.37
N ILE A 205 32.34 8.68 13.69
CA ILE A 205 31.90 9.04 15.06
C ILE A 205 32.39 8.01 16.08
N TYR A 206 32.40 6.73 15.72
CA TYR A 206 32.87 5.67 16.62
C TYR A 206 34.40 5.63 16.74
N GLU A 207 35.13 5.80 15.64
CA GLU A 207 36.59 5.81 15.63
C GLU A 207 37.16 6.98 16.47
N GLU A 208 36.51 8.14 16.45
CA GLU A 208 36.87 9.30 17.30
C GLU A 208 36.53 9.10 18.79
N SER A 209 35.66 8.13 19.12
CA SER A 209 35.18 7.88 20.49
C SER A 209 36.00 6.85 21.29
N ASN A 210 37.05 6.29 20.70
CA ASN A 210 37.98 5.31 21.32
C ASN A 210 39.35 5.93 21.57
#